data_AF-A0A6J1CGZ4-F1
#
_entry.id   AF-A0A6J1CGZ4-F1
#
_cell.length_a   1.000
_cell.length_b   1.000
_cell.length_c   1.000
_cell.angle_alpha   90.00
_cell.angle_beta   90.00
_cell.angle_gamma   90.00
#
_symmetry.space_group_name_H-M   'P 1'
#
loop_
_entity.id
_entity.type
_entity.pdbx_description
1 polymer ?
#
loop_
_entity_poly.entity_id
_entity_poly.type
_entity_poly.pdbx_seq_one_letter_code
_entity_poly.pdbx_strand_id
1 'polypeptide(L)'
;MNRGYFADISELKQHGGKIAAANKILIPAVAAVKFPDFEVSYSDAKTLKLPVKFDANVVEANSSALPVATLLCLSFRASSQPMIDSWSAPFLDAFSSSKNVQLYEVSFIDSWFLCRNPIKRVLLRLMRKSSDNAQNDSLQRQVVYSFGDHYYFRKELKILNLLTGYIFLLDKFGRIRWQGFGLATQEELSSLLSCTSLILEEK
;
A
#
# COMPACT_ATOMS: atom_id res chain seq x y z
N MET A 1 21.63 -0.26 1.66
CA MET A 1 21.31 1.09 1.17
C MET A 1 21.61 2.07 2.29
N ASN A 2 22.68 2.87 2.18
CA ASN A 2 23.04 3.88 3.18
C ASN A 2 22.69 5.28 2.63
N ARG A 3 21.40 5.52 2.41
CA ARG A 3 20.89 6.84 2.04
C ARG A 3 20.47 7.57 3.31
N GLY A 4 21.03 8.75 3.54
CA GLY A 4 20.76 9.55 4.74
C GLY A 4 19.51 10.42 4.59
N TYR A 5 18.93 10.80 5.73
CA TYR A 5 17.73 11.65 5.79
C TYR A 5 17.83 12.96 4.99
N PHE A 6 18.99 13.61 4.97
CA PHE A 6 19.21 14.83 4.18
C PHE A 6 19.19 14.60 2.67
N ALA A 7 19.62 13.42 2.20
CA ALA A 7 19.53 13.06 0.80
C ALA A 7 18.07 12.83 0.37
N ASP A 8 17.24 12.29 1.27
CA ASP A 8 15.80 12.13 1.03
C ASP A 8 15.10 13.49 0.93
N ILE A 9 15.44 14.44 1.82
CA ILE A 9 14.90 15.81 1.75
C ILE A 9 15.34 16.51 0.46
N SER A 10 16.62 16.40 0.08
CA SER A 10 17.14 17.05 -1.13
C SER A 10 16.41 16.57 -2.38
N GLU A 11 16.23 15.26 -2.52
CA GLU A 11 15.49 14.66 -3.64
C GLU A 11 14.01 15.04 -3.60
N LEU A 12 13.39 15.02 -2.41
CA LEU A 12 12.00 15.46 -2.23
C LEU A 12 11.82 16.92 -2.69
N LYS A 13 12.75 17.81 -2.36
CA LYS A 13 12.72 19.21 -2.78
C LYS A 13 12.95 19.39 -4.27
N GLN A 14 13.84 18.58 -4.87
CA GLN A 14 14.17 18.67 -6.29
C GLN A 14 13.08 18.11 -7.20
N HIS A 15 12.43 17.01 -6.79
CA HIS A 15 11.49 16.28 -7.63
C HIS A 15 10.07 16.18 -7.05
N GLY A 16 9.77 16.88 -5.96
CA GLY A 16 8.45 16.85 -5.32
C GLY A 16 8.03 15.46 -4.80
N GLY A 17 9.00 14.57 -4.58
CA GLY A 17 8.75 13.17 -4.20
C GLY A 17 8.48 12.24 -5.39
N LYS A 18 8.61 12.71 -6.63
CA LYS A 18 8.61 11.85 -7.82
C LYS A 18 9.97 11.20 -7.99
N ILE A 19 10.08 9.93 -7.58
CA ILE A 19 11.29 9.12 -7.79
C ILE A 19 11.37 8.63 -9.24
N ALA A 20 10.22 8.32 -9.82
CA ALA A 20 10.05 7.92 -11.22
C ALA A 20 8.64 8.28 -11.69
N ALA A 21 8.41 8.28 -13.01
CA ALA A 21 7.08 8.34 -13.56
C ALA A 21 6.32 7.04 -13.25
N ALA A 22 5.02 7.14 -12.93
CA ALA A 22 4.19 5.96 -12.77
C ALA A 22 4.09 5.17 -14.08
N ASN A 23 3.76 3.89 -13.98
CA ASN A 23 3.50 3.06 -15.13
C ASN A 23 2.34 3.66 -15.96
N LYS A 24 2.53 3.79 -17.28
CA LYS A 24 1.44 4.25 -18.17
C LYS A 24 0.51 3.12 -18.58
N ILE A 25 1.07 1.91 -18.66
CA ILE A 25 0.39 0.69 -19.09
C ILE A 25 0.50 -0.40 -18.02
N LEU A 26 -0.48 -1.29 -18.02
CA LEU A 26 -0.50 -2.46 -17.16
C LEU A 26 0.68 -3.39 -17.52
N ILE A 27 1.45 -3.79 -16.51
CA ILE A 27 2.52 -4.78 -16.70
C ILE A 27 1.87 -6.13 -17.00
N PRO A 28 2.26 -6.82 -18.09
CA PRO A 28 1.73 -8.15 -18.40
C PRO A 28 2.04 -9.15 -17.27
N ALA A 29 1.10 -10.03 -16.97
CA ALA A 29 1.21 -11.02 -15.89
C ALA A 29 2.48 -11.90 -15.95
N VAL A 30 2.99 -12.16 -17.16
CA VAL A 30 4.22 -12.93 -17.41
C VAL A 30 5.50 -12.20 -17.05
N ALA A 31 5.49 -10.86 -17.07
CA ALA A 31 6.62 -10.01 -16.73
C ALA A 31 6.50 -9.41 -15.31
N ALA A 32 5.36 -9.60 -14.66
CA ALA A 32 5.06 -9.05 -13.36
C ALA A 32 5.85 -9.74 -12.25
N VAL A 33 6.52 -8.94 -11.42
CA VAL A 33 7.30 -9.41 -10.27
C VAL A 33 6.37 -9.64 -9.08
N LYS A 34 6.65 -10.67 -8.27
CA LYS A 34 5.89 -10.92 -7.04
C LYS A 34 6.18 -9.85 -6.00
N PHE A 35 5.14 -9.37 -5.34
CA PHE A 35 5.31 -8.48 -4.19
C PHE A 35 5.75 -9.30 -2.97
N PRO A 36 6.77 -8.84 -2.21
CA PRO A 36 7.31 -9.58 -1.08
C PRO A 36 6.30 -9.68 0.07
N ASP A 37 6.30 -10.83 0.73
CA ASP A 37 5.43 -11.07 1.89
C ASP A 37 5.92 -10.29 3.11
N PHE A 38 5.00 -9.66 3.83
CA PHE A 38 5.30 -8.95 5.06
C PHE A 38 4.09 -8.96 6.01
N GLU A 39 4.36 -8.81 7.30
CA GLU A 39 3.31 -8.80 8.34
C GLU A 39 2.88 -7.37 8.67
N VAL A 40 1.58 -7.17 8.74
CA VAL A 40 0.96 -5.92 9.17
C VAL A 40 0.05 -6.16 10.36
N SER A 41 -0.14 -5.13 11.16
CA SER A 41 -1.00 -5.10 12.33
C SER A 41 -2.09 -4.04 12.14
N TYR A 42 -3.33 -4.39 12.41
CA TYR A 42 -4.43 -3.43 12.55
C TYR A 42 -4.34 -2.67 13.87
N SER A 43 -5.13 -1.60 14.00
CA SER A 43 -5.24 -0.80 15.22
C SER A 43 -5.81 -1.59 16.42
N ASP A 44 -6.54 -2.69 16.17
CA ASP A 44 -7.03 -3.63 17.19
C ASP A 44 -5.98 -4.70 17.57
N ALA A 45 -4.76 -4.58 17.07
CA ALA A 45 -3.63 -5.49 17.25
C ALA A 45 -3.80 -6.87 16.59
N LYS A 46 -4.83 -7.11 15.78
CA LYS A 46 -4.86 -8.28 14.88
C LYS A 46 -3.77 -8.14 13.83
N THR A 47 -3.18 -9.25 13.42
CA THR A 47 -2.17 -9.27 12.37
C THR A 47 -2.70 -9.93 11.10
N LEU A 48 -2.16 -9.48 9.97
CA LEU A 48 -2.46 -9.99 8.63
C LEU A 48 -1.13 -10.08 7.87
N LYS A 49 -1.00 -11.10 7.02
CA LYS A 49 0.10 -11.17 6.05
C LYS A 49 -0.36 -10.56 4.73
N LEU A 50 0.43 -9.62 4.21
CA LEU A 50 0.21 -9.00 2.90
C LEU A 50 1.32 -9.42 1.93
N PRO A 51 1.01 -9.51 0.62
CA PRO A 51 -0.31 -9.31 0.04
C PRO A 51 -1.23 -10.51 0.28
N VAL A 52 -2.55 -10.28 0.28
CA VAL A 52 -3.54 -11.38 0.33
C VAL A 52 -3.51 -12.08 -1.02
N LYS A 53 -3.07 -13.34 -1.06
CA LYS A 53 -2.90 -14.12 -2.28
C LYS A 53 -3.97 -15.19 -2.38
N PHE A 54 -4.42 -15.47 -3.61
CA PHE A 54 -5.14 -16.69 -3.91
C PHE A 54 -4.18 -17.89 -3.80
N ASP A 55 -4.45 -18.82 -2.89
CA ASP A 55 -3.72 -20.09 -2.78
C ASP A 55 -4.55 -21.19 -3.45
N ALA A 56 -4.05 -21.70 -4.58
CA ALA A 56 -4.72 -22.76 -5.33
C ALA A 56 -4.70 -24.12 -4.60
N ASN A 57 -3.87 -24.29 -3.57
CA ASN A 57 -3.75 -25.55 -2.83
C ASN A 57 -4.68 -25.64 -1.61
N VAL A 58 -5.34 -24.54 -1.22
CA VAL A 58 -6.27 -24.51 -0.11
C VAL A 58 -7.68 -24.73 -0.65
N VAL A 59 -8.09 -26.00 -0.68
CA VAL A 59 -9.46 -26.41 -0.99
C VAL A 59 -10.40 -25.83 0.08
N GLU A 60 -11.22 -24.87 -0.34
CA GLU A 60 -12.48 -24.42 0.28
C GLU A 60 -12.58 -24.47 1.81
N ALA A 61 -12.21 -23.37 2.47
CA ALA A 61 -12.82 -22.98 3.73
C ALA A 61 -12.80 -21.44 3.84
N ASN A 62 -13.96 -20.82 3.58
CA ASN A 62 -14.27 -19.37 3.57
C ASN A 62 -14.21 -18.69 2.18
N SER A 63 -15.13 -19.08 1.30
CA SER A 63 -15.43 -18.42 0.02
C SER A 63 -16.14 -17.06 0.17
N SER A 64 -15.58 -16.16 0.98
CA SER A 64 -15.86 -14.73 0.87
C SER A 64 -14.82 -14.11 -0.05
N ALA A 65 -15.17 -14.05 -1.35
CA ALA A 65 -14.59 -13.26 -2.43
C ALA A 65 -13.20 -12.66 -2.15
N LEU A 66 -12.14 -13.42 -2.49
CA LEU A 66 -10.79 -12.87 -2.52
C LEU A 66 -10.73 -11.68 -3.50
N PRO A 67 -10.01 -10.60 -3.16
CA PRO A 67 -9.92 -9.45 -4.04
C PRO A 67 -9.25 -9.85 -5.35
N VAL A 68 -9.85 -9.41 -6.46
CA VAL A 68 -9.28 -9.57 -7.81
C VAL A 68 -8.12 -8.60 -8.01
N ALA A 69 -8.25 -7.39 -7.44
CA ALA A 69 -7.21 -6.37 -7.45
C ALA A 69 -7.02 -5.77 -6.04
N THR A 70 -5.77 -5.51 -5.66
CA THR A 70 -5.44 -4.85 -4.39
C THR A 70 -4.53 -3.66 -4.63
N LEU A 71 -4.94 -2.47 -4.19
CA LEU A 71 -4.10 -1.29 -4.17
C LEU A 71 -3.38 -1.21 -2.81
N LEU A 72 -2.05 -1.26 -2.84
CA LEU A 72 -1.20 -1.05 -1.67
C LEU A 72 -0.57 0.34 -1.74
N CYS A 73 -0.85 1.14 -0.72
CA CYS A 73 -0.28 2.46 -0.53
C CYS A 73 0.70 2.39 0.65
N LEU A 74 2.01 2.53 0.40
CA LEU A 74 3.05 2.43 1.41
C LEU A 74 3.54 3.82 1.83
N SER A 75 3.48 4.11 3.13
CA SER A 75 4.04 5.31 3.75
C SER A 75 5.07 4.94 4.81
N PHE A 76 6.28 5.51 4.72
CA PHE A 76 7.34 5.29 5.74
C PHE A 76 7.42 6.44 6.74
N ARG A 77 6.79 7.56 6.43
CA ARG A 77 6.80 8.77 7.25
C ARG A 77 5.42 9.43 7.16
N ALA A 78 4.97 10.05 8.25
CA ALA A 78 3.71 10.77 8.28
C ALA A 78 3.63 11.89 7.22
N SER A 79 4.78 12.46 6.83
CA SER A 79 4.86 13.48 5.78
C SER A 79 4.43 13.01 4.40
N SER A 80 4.43 11.68 4.14
CA SER A 80 3.97 11.13 2.85
C SER A 80 2.46 10.87 2.83
N GLN A 81 1.73 11.10 3.92
CA GLN A 81 0.28 10.86 3.97
C GLN A 81 -0.50 11.67 2.92
N PRO A 82 -0.23 12.97 2.69
CA PRO A 82 -0.91 13.72 1.63
C PRO A 82 -0.65 13.15 0.23
N MET A 83 0.51 12.52 0.01
CA MET A 83 0.79 11.81 -1.22
C MET A 83 -0.11 10.60 -1.36
N ILE A 84 -0.22 9.78 -0.32
CA ILE A 84 -1.12 8.61 -0.30
C ILE A 84 -2.57 9.03 -0.53
N ASP A 85 -3.05 10.05 0.18
CA ASP A 85 -4.42 10.55 0.07
C ASP A 85 -4.75 11.00 -1.36
N SER A 86 -3.78 11.58 -2.08
CA SER A 86 -3.97 11.99 -3.49
C SER A 86 -4.25 10.82 -4.44
N TRP A 87 -3.86 9.60 -4.09
CA TRP A 87 -4.17 8.38 -4.85
C TRP A 87 -5.38 7.64 -4.28
N SER A 88 -5.45 7.50 -2.95
CA SER A 88 -6.44 6.64 -2.31
C SER A 88 -7.84 7.22 -2.37
N ALA A 89 -8.01 8.53 -2.21
CA ALA A 89 -9.35 9.13 -2.25
C ALA A 89 -10.04 8.98 -3.62
N PRO A 90 -9.41 9.34 -4.77
CA PRO A 90 -10.02 9.13 -6.09
C PRO A 90 -10.23 7.64 -6.41
N PHE A 91 -9.32 6.77 -5.96
CA PHE A 91 -9.43 5.33 -6.19
C PHE A 91 -10.62 4.72 -5.44
N LEU A 92 -10.81 5.11 -4.18
CA LEU A 92 -11.97 4.68 -3.38
C LEU A 92 -13.28 5.15 -3.98
N ASP A 93 -13.34 6.40 -4.44
CA ASP A 93 -14.54 6.94 -5.09
C ASP A 93 -14.91 6.12 -6.34
N ALA A 94 -13.93 5.87 -7.21
CA ALA A 94 -14.12 5.12 -8.45
C ALA A 94 -14.52 3.65 -8.25
N PHE A 95 -13.99 2.98 -7.22
CA PHE A 95 -14.23 1.54 -7.01
C PHE A 95 -15.12 1.22 -5.81
N SER A 96 -15.71 2.23 -5.15
CA SER A 96 -16.58 2.16 -3.95
C SER A 96 -17.63 1.03 -3.98
N SER A 97 -18.17 0.74 -5.17
CA SER A 97 -19.23 -0.25 -5.35
C SER A 97 -18.70 -1.68 -5.58
N SER A 98 -17.40 -1.88 -5.78
CA SER A 98 -16.79 -3.14 -6.19
C SER A 98 -16.22 -3.92 -5.01
N LYS A 99 -16.85 -5.05 -4.65
CA LYS A 99 -16.34 -5.98 -3.62
C LYS A 99 -15.03 -6.69 -4.00
N ASN A 100 -14.66 -6.63 -5.28
CA ASN A 100 -13.48 -7.30 -5.84
C ASN A 100 -12.20 -6.49 -5.70
N VAL A 101 -12.27 -5.25 -5.19
CA VAL A 101 -11.13 -4.35 -5.03
C VAL A 101 -10.89 -4.08 -3.55
N GLN A 102 -9.64 -4.17 -3.12
CA GLN A 102 -9.23 -3.77 -1.77
C GLN A 102 -8.18 -2.67 -1.80
N LEU A 103 -8.28 -1.76 -0.83
CA LEU A 103 -7.28 -0.73 -0.59
C LEU A 103 -6.65 -0.93 0.78
N TYR A 104 -5.34 -1.07 0.81
CA TYR A 104 -4.56 -1.05 2.05
C TYR A 104 -3.64 0.16 2.07
N GLU A 105 -3.70 0.90 3.17
CA GLU A 105 -2.73 1.93 3.49
C GLU A 105 -1.82 1.41 4.58
N VAL A 106 -0.56 1.19 4.23
CA VAL A 106 0.44 0.57 5.06
C VAL A 106 1.38 1.64 5.57
N SER A 107 1.30 1.91 6.86
CA SER A 107 2.22 2.81 7.56
C SER A 107 3.35 2.02 8.21
N PHE A 108 4.58 2.24 7.75
CA PHE A 108 5.78 1.64 8.30
C PHE A 108 6.29 2.45 9.50
N ILE A 109 6.54 1.74 10.60
CA ILE A 109 7.06 2.29 11.85
C ILE A 109 8.41 1.65 12.13
N ASP A 110 9.49 2.39 11.83
CA ASP A 110 10.87 1.93 11.93
C ASP A 110 11.55 2.24 13.27
N SER A 111 10.90 3.04 14.11
CA SER A 111 11.46 3.42 15.41
C SER A 111 11.53 2.22 16.35
N TRP A 112 12.75 1.83 16.69
CA TRP A 112 13.04 0.72 17.61
C TRP A 112 12.28 0.86 18.95
N PHE A 113 12.09 2.08 19.44
CA PHE A 113 11.32 2.37 20.65
C PHE A 113 9.83 2.09 20.45
N LEU A 114 9.26 2.51 19.32
CA LEU A 114 7.85 2.28 18.99
C LEU A 114 7.53 0.81 18.72
N CYS A 115 8.54 0.02 18.35
CA CYS A 115 8.41 -1.43 18.14
C CYS A 115 8.32 -2.23 19.45
N ARG A 116 8.62 -1.63 20.62
CA ARG A 116 8.51 -2.33 21.90
C ARG A 116 7.05 -2.66 22.21
N ASN A 117 6.75 -3.92 22.54
CA ASN A 117 5.40 -4.41 22.80
C ASN A 117 4.47 -3.51 23.64
N PRO A 118 4.87 -2.97 24.81
CA PRO A 118 3.99 -2.09 25.57
C PRO A 118 3.66 -0.79 24.82
N ILE A 119 4.66 -0.20 24.14
CA ILE A 119 4.51 1.05 23.39
C ILE A 119 3.72 0.81 22.12
N LYS A 120 4.01 -0.26 21.38
CA LYS A 120 3.22 -0.71 20.22
C LYS A 120 1.73 -0.81 20.56
N ARG A 121 1.37 -1.46 21.69
CA ARG A 121 -0.04 -1.56 22.13
C ARG A 121 -0.67 -0.22 22.49
N VAL A 122 0.09 0.73 23.05
CA VAL A 122 -0.42 2.07 23.34
C VAL A 122 -0.63 2.85 22.05
N LEU A 123 0.34 2.81 21.14
CA LEU A 123 0.28 3.46 19.84
C LEU A 123 -0.92 2.97 19.01
N LEU A 124 -1.09 1.65 18.89
CA LEU A 124 -2.24 1.05 18.17
C LEU A 124 -3.58 1.49 18.78
N ARG A 125 -3.68 1.56 20.11
CA ARG A 125 -4.89 2.06 20.80
C ARG A 125 -5.19 3.53 20.50
N LEU A 126 -4.17 4.39 20.45
CA LEU A 126 -4.33 5.81 20.10
C LEU A 126 -4.81 5.95 18.64
N MET A 127 -4.23 5.18 17.73
CA MET A 127 -4.58 5.21 16.31
C MET A 127 -5.96 4.59 16.02
N ARG A 128 -6.44 3.66 16.86
CA ARG A 128 -7.81 3.16 16.79
C ARG A 128 -8.82 4.28 17.04
N LYS A 129 -8.58 5.11 18.08
CA LYS A 129 -9.48 6.21 18.43
C LYS A 129 -9.64 7.24 17.30
N SER A 130 -8.61 7.45 16.48
CA SER A 130 -8.71 8.32 15.30
C SER A 130 -9.43 7.65 14.12
N SER A 131 -9.42 6.32 14.03
CA SER A 131 -10.02 5.56 12.93
C SER A 131 -11.52 5.29 13.10
N ASP A 132 -12.02 5.18 14.34
CA ASP A 132 -13.44 4.90 14.61
C ASP A 132 -14.37 6.02 14.09
N ASN A 133 -13.85 7.25 13.93
CA ASN A 133 -14.60 8.37 13.33
C ASN A 133 -14.75 8.29 11.80
N ALA A 134 -14.07 7.35 11.12
CA ALA A 134 -14.02 7.25 9.66
C ALA A 134 -14.65 5.96 9.10
N GLN A 135 -15.26 5.12 9.95
CA GLN A 135 -15.56 3.71 9.65
C GLN A 135 -16.97 3.41 9.10
N ASN A 136 -17.65 4.41 8.54
CA ASN A 136 -18.98 4.24 7.91
C ASN A 136 -18.90 4.47 6.41
N ASP A 137 -18.20 3.63 5.64
CA ASP A 137 -18.68 3.34 4.29
C ASP A 137 -18.09 2.09 3.66
N SER A 138 -18.84 1.56 2.71
CA SER A 138 -18.84 0.19 2.17
C SER A 138 -17.61 -0.25 1.34
N LEU A 139 -16.52 0.55 1.30
CA LEU A 139 -15.16 0.07 1.06
C LEU A 139 -14.28 0.44 2.24
N GLN A 140 -13.84 -0.57 2.97
CA GLN A 140 -12.96 -0.34 4.11
C GLN A 140 -11.57 -0.01 3.58
N ARG A 141 -11.24 1.28 3.45
CA ARG A 141 -9.84 1.75 3.46
C ARG A 141 -9.16 1.10 4.65
N GLN A 142 -8.32 0.10 4.42
CA GLN A 142 -7.72 -0.68 5.49
C GLN A 142 -6.41 -0.02 5.89
N VAL A 143 -6.44 0.77 6.96
CA VAL A 143 -5.23 1.35 7.53
C VAL A 143 -4.54 0.32 8.42
N VAL A 144 -3.35 -0.09 8.01
CA VAL A 144 -2.55 -1.13 8.66
C VAL A 144 -1.13 -0.64 8.93
N TYR A 145 -0.49 -1.23 9.93
CA TYR A 145 0.80 -0.77 10.44
C TYR A 145 1.82 -1.89 10.39
N SER A 146 3.00 -1.63 9.85
CA SER A 146 4.10 -2.59 9.84
C SER A 146 5.25 -2.08 10.72
N PHE A 147 5.71 -2.90 11.66
CA PHE A 147 6.68 -2.51 12.69
C PHE A 147 8.02 -3.20 12.45
N GLY A 148 9.11 -2.44 12.40
CA GLY A 148 10.46 -2.96 12.15
C GLY A 148 11.25 -2.12 11.14
N ASP A 149 12.50 -2.53 10.87
CA ASP A 149 13.40 -1.77 9.97
C ASP A 149 13.13 -1.98 8.48
N HIS A 150 12.40 -3.03 8.13
CA HIS A 150 12.01 -3.44 6.78
C HIS A 150 13.16 -3.34 5.76
N TYR A 151 14.39 -3.63 6.19
CA TYR A 151 15.57 -3.37 5.35
C TYR A 151 15.55 -4.20 4.05
N TYR A 152 15.28 -5.50 4.16
CA TYR A 152 15.23 -6.40 3.00
C TYR A 152 14.03 -6.11 2.09
N PHE A 153 12.86 -5.86 2.69
CA PHE A 153 11.65 -5.46 1.97
C PHE A 153 11.88 -4.20 1.12
N ARG A 154 12.49 -3.17 1.72
CA ARG A 154 12.83 -1.93 0.99
C ARG A 154 13.81 -2.18 -0.15
N LYS A 155 14.80 -3.04 0.06
CA LYS A 155 15.80 -3.37 -0.96
C LYS A 155 15.18 -4.09 -2.16
N GLU A 156 14.26 -5.02 -1.91
CA GLU A 156 13.58 -5.80 -2.95
C GLU A 156 12.66 -4.93 -3.81
N LEU A 157 11.88 -4.04 -3.18
CA LEU A 157 11.01 -3.09 -3.86
C LEU A 157 11.72 -1.83 -4.38
N LYS A 158 13.06 -1.75 -4.21
CA LYS A 158 13.89 -0.59 -4.58
C LYS A 158 13.35 0.73 -3.99
N ILE A 159 12.90 0.71 -2.75
CA ILE A 159 12.43 1.88 -2.02
C ILE A 159 13.65 2.73 -1.67
N LEU A 160 13.78 3.87 -2.34
CA LEU A 160 14.94 4.76 -2.22
C LEU A 160 14.73 5.81 -1.14
N ASN A 161 13.63 6.56 -1.23
CA ASN A 161 13.33 7.71 -0.40
C ASN A 161 12.17 7.41 0.55
N LEU A 162 12.38 7.56 1.86
CA LEU A 162 11.37 7.24 2.88
C LEU A 162 10.33 8.35 3.09
N LEU A 163 10.57 9.55 2.54
CA LEU A 163 9.62 10.67 2.58
C LEU A 163 8.59 10.60 1.45
N THR A 164 8.77 9.67 0.51
CA THR A 164 7.90 9.47 -0.64
C THR A 164 6.85 8.40 -0.36
N GLY A 165 5.62 8.63 -0.80
CA GLY A 165 4.57 7.60 -0.85
C GLY A 165 4.74 6.70 -2.06
N TYR A 166 4.61 5.39 -1.87
CA TYR A 166 4.72 4.39 -2.94
C TYR A 166 3.40 3.68 -3.14
N ILE A 167 2.99 3.53 -4.39
CA ILE A 167 1.70 2.96 -4.76
C ILE A 167 1.95 1.73 -5.62
N PHE A 168 1.35 0.60 -5.24
CA PHE A 168 1.47 -0.66 -5.95
C PHE A 168 0.10 -1.25 -6.20
N LEU A 169 -0.24 -1.51 -7.47
CA LEU A 169 -1.43 -2.28 -7.82
C LEU A 169 -1.03 -3.74 -7.98
N LEU A 170 -1.69 -4.60 -7.22
CA LEU A 170 -1.46 -6.04 -7.22
C LEU A 170 -2.65 -6.77 -7.84
N ASP A 171 -2.36 -7.87 -8.53
CA ASP A 171 -3.38 -8.84 -8.95
C ASP A 171 -3.71 -9.86 -7.84
N LYS A 172 -4.70 -10.73 -8.12
CA LYS A 172 -5.12 -11.84 -7.25
C LYS A 172 -3.99 -12.80 -6.81
N PHE A 173 -2.85 -12.79 -7.49
CA PHE A 173 -1.69 -13.62 -7.17
C PHE A 173 -0.60 -12.86 -6.41
N GLY A 174 -0.85 -11.59 -6.06
CA GLY A 174 0.10 -10.72 -5.38
C GLY A 174 1.27 -10.28 -6.26
N ARG A 175 1.10 -10.24 -7.59
CA ARG A 175 2.11 -9.73 -8.53
C ARG A 175 1.88 -8.25 -8.78
N ILE A 176 2.96 -7.50 -8.91
CA ILE A 176 2.90 -6.06 -9.16
C ILE A 176 2.56 -5.82 -10.62
N ARG A 177 1.37 -5.27 -10.86
CA ARG A 177 0.85 -4.97 -12.21
C ARG A 177 0.97 -3.50 -12.58
N TRP A 178 1.11 -2.61 -11.61
CA TRP A 178 1.29 -1.17 -11.82
C TRP A 178 1.98 -0.54 -10.60
N GLN A 179 2.76 0.52 -10.82
CA GLN A 179 3.48 1.24 -9.77
C GLN A 179 3.38 2.75 -9.96
N GLY A 180 3.33 3.49 -8.86
CA GLY A 180 3.32 4.95 -8.81
C GLY A 180 4.06 5.49 -7.59
N PHE A 181 4.45 6.76 -7.65
CA PHE A 181 5.30 7.39 -6.64
C PHE A 181 4.87 8.84 -6.41
N GLY A 182 5.05 9.34 -5.17
CA GLY A 182 4.87 10.75 -4.84
C GLY A 182 3.42 11.22 -4.95
N LEU A 183 3.21 12.52 -5.21
CA LEU A 183 1.88 13.10 -5.43
C LEU A 183 1.27 12.63 -6.75
N ALA A 184 -0.02 12.29 -6.74
CA ALA A 184 -0.71 11.87 -7.95
C ALA A 184 -0.89 13.01 -8.95
N THR A 185 -0.60 12.75 -10.22
CA THR A 185 -1.01 13.61 -11.32
C THR A 185 -2.28 13.06 -11.98
N GLN A 186 -3.04 13.90 -12.67
CA GLN A 186 -4.29 13.47 -13.30
C GLN A 186 -4.09 12.35 -14.34
N GLU A 187 -2.97 12.39 -15.07
CA GLU A 187 -2.62 11.35 -16.05
C GLU A 187 -2.28 10.00 -15.40
N GLU A 188 -1.62 10.02 -14.25
CA GLU A 188 -1.29 8.79 -13.55
C GLU A 188 -2.50 8.21 -12.83
N LEU A 189 -3.41 9.07 -12.33
CA LEU A 189 -4.69 8.64 -11.77
C LEU A 189 -5.54 7.95 -12.83
N SER A 190 -5.68 8.54 -14.01
CA SER A 190 -6.45 7.91 -15.09
C SER A 190 -5.81 6.57 -15.50
N SER A 191 -4.47 6.51 -15.60
CA SER A 191 -3.76 5.26 -15.86
C SER A 191 -4.02 4.20 -14.78
N LEU A 192 -3.96 4.56 -13.49
CA LEU A 192 -4.24 3.66 -12.37
C LEU A 192 -5.66 3.09 -12.45
N LEU A 193 -6.66 3.95 -12.67
CA LEU A 193 -8.07 3.54 -12.75
C LEU A 193 -8.29 2.62 -13.95
N SER A 194 -7.80 3.00 -15.14
CA SER A 194 -7.91 2.17 -16.34
C SER A 194 -7.21 0.81 -16.17
N CYS A 195 -5.99 0.79 -15.61
CA CYS A 195 -5.27 -0.45 -15.34
C CYS A 195 -6.01 -1.35 -14.34
N THR A 196 -6.66 -0.76 -13.34
CA THR A 196 -7.44 -1.51 -12.35
C THR A 196 -8.66 -2.15 -13.00
N SER A 197 -9.40 -1.41 -13.84
CA SER A 197 -10.53 -1.97 -14.59
C SER A 197 -10.09 -3.14 -15.49
N LEU A 198 -8.94 -3.02 -16.15
CA LEU A 198 -8.39 -4.13 -16.96
C LEU A 198 -8.09 -5.39 -16.13
N ILE A 199 -7.54 -5.26 -14.92
CA ILE A 199 -7.32 -6.41 -14.02
C ILE A 199 -8.66 -7.04 -13.61
N LEU A 200 -9.70 -6.24 -13.40
CA LEU A 200 -11.02 -6.75 -13.04
C LEU A 200 -11.71 -7.49 -14.19
N GLU A 201 -11.39 -7.13 -15.44
CA GLU A 201 -11.87 -7.80 -16.65
C GLU A 201 -11.07 -9.07 -16.98
N GLU A 202 -9.79 -9.15 -16.59
CA GLU A 202 -8.95 -10.35 -16.66
C GLU A 202 -9.48 -11.45 -15.71
N LYS A 203 -10.48 -12.22 -16.15
CA LYS A 203 -11.00 -13.40 -15.42
C LYS A 203 -9.96 -14.52 -15.32
#